data_AF-A0ABD5PD40-F1
#
_entry.id   AF-A0ABD5PD40-F1
#
_cell.length_a   1.000
_cell.length_b   1.000
_cell.length_c   1.000
_cell.angle_alpha   90.00
_cell.angle_beta   90.00
_cell.angle_gamma   90.00
#
_symmetry.space_group_name_H-M   'P 1'
#
loop_
_entity.id
_entity.type
_entity.pdbx_description
1 polymer ?
#
loop_
_entity_poly.entity_id
_entity_poly.type
_entity_poly.pdbx_seq_one_letter_code
_entity_poly.pdbx_strand_id
1 'polypeptide(L)'
;MDSPFDVLDVSPDADDTEIKRAYRRRVKEAHPDHGGSRDEFARVRAAYEATKTDYPERAFRAAVGVADADGPATNGDASASAESETAASEPSESSGAGDGAGGPRTNGSAEAASGSTSADPDTAESEAEGTRVEYLNYDVVADEGWEIDDDDLFEKAADGGYDPEDYGKFYCEPDESLLEAAENRGFSWPFACRGGACANCAVALFDGELKMPSNHVLSAQMLDAGIRLSCIGVPASDELQIIYNVKHLPGLDDLRLPPQQFGGAADD
;
A
#
# COMPACT_ATOMS: atom_id res chain seq x y z
N MET A 1 -18.39 20.75 19.19
CA MET A 1 -18.05 19.41 18.69
C MET A 1 -16.60 19.50 18.27
N ASP A 2 -15.76 18.61 18.78
CA ASP A 2 -14.35 18.53 18.37
C ASP A 2 -14.29 18.14 16.89
N SER A 3 -13.51 18.88 16.10
CA SER A 3 -13.26 18.51 14.71
C SER A 3 -12.36 17.27 14.64
N PRO A 4 -12.31 16.55 13.50
CA PRO A 4 -11.37 15.45 13.33
C PRO A 4 -9.91 15.82 13.67
N PHE A 5 -9.51 17.05 13.32
CA PHE A 5 -8.18 17.57 13.61
C PHE A 5 -7.95 17.82 15.12
N ASP A 6 -8.97 18.30 15.84
CA ASP A 6 -8.91 18.45 17.31
C ASP A 6 -8.80 17.08 18.01
N VAL A 7 -9.47 16.05 17.48
CA VAL A 7 -9.38 14.67 17.98
C VAL A 7 -8.02 14.04 17.67
N LEU A 8 -7.32 14.47 16.63
CA LEU A 8 -5.96 14.00 16.34
C LEU A 8 -4.88 14.85 17.04
N ASP A 9 -5.23 16.00 17.62
CA ASP A 9 -4.28 17.01 18.12
C ASP A 9 -3.32 17.47 17.01
N VAL A 10 -3.89 17.82 15.86
CA VAL A 10 -3.15 18.25 14.66
C VAL A 10 -3.81 19.47 14.03
N SER A 11 -3.04 20.27 13.29
CA SER A 11 -3.59 21.45 12.59
C SER A 11 -4.60 21.04 11.52
N PRO A 12 -5.68 21.82 11.28
CA PRO A 12 -6.58 21.58 10.15
C PRO A 12 -5.92 21.75 8.77
N ASP A 13 -4.77 22.44 8.72
CA ASP A 13 -3.96 22.62 7.51
C ASP A 13 -2.78 21.63 7.43
N ALA A 14 -2.73 20.63 8.34
CA ALA A 14 -1.64 19.65 8.38
C ALA A 14 -1.62 18.76 7.14
N ASP A 15 -0.41 18.39 6.71
CA ASP A 15 -0.25 17.44 5.61
C ASP A 15 -0.53 15.99 6.05
N ASP A 16 -0.70 15.09 5.08
CA ASP A 16 -1.07 13.68 5.35
C ASP A 16 -0.03 12.95 6.23
N THR A 17 1.23 13.35 6.19
CA THR A 17 2.32 12.81 7.03
C THR A 17 2.11 13.24 8.48
N GLU A 18 1.85 14.52 8.71
CA GLU A 18 1.54 15.06 10.03
C GLU A 18 0.27 14.45 10.61
N ILE A 19 -0.77 14.27 9.79
CA ILE A 19 -2.03 13.63 10.17
C ILE A 19 -1.80 12.16 10.55
N LYS A 20 -1.03 11.40 9.77
CA LYS A 20 -0.67 10.01 10.08
C LYS A 20 0.11 9.90 11.38
N ARG A 21 1.10 10.76 11.59
CA ARG A 21 1.91 10.79 12.81
C ARG A 21 1.06 11.10 14.04
N ALA A 22 0.16 12.08 13.93
CA ALA A 22 -0.77 12.44 14.98
C ALA A 22 -1.75 11.30 15.30
N TYR A 23 -2.27 10.62 14.27
CA TYR A 23 -3.11 9.44 14.41
C TYR A 23 -2.42 8.30 15.15
N ARG A 24 -1.20 7.93 14.77
CA ARG A 24 -0.43 6.86 15.43
C ARG A 24 -0.18 7.16 16.92
N ARG A 25 0.25 8.39 17.23
CA ARG A 25 0.42 8.87 18.61
C ARG A 25 -0.87 8.75 19.42
N ARG A 26 -1.99 9.27 18.89
CA ARG A 26 -3.29 9.23 19.57
C ARG A 26 -3.84 7.81 19.73
N VAL A 27 -3.55 6.91 18.78
CA VAL A 27 -3.91 5.48 18.88
C VAL A 27 -3.22 4.84 20.08
N LYS A 28 -1.92 5.08 20.25
CA LYS A 28 -1.13 4.57 21.37
C LYS A 28 -1.63 5.08 22.71
N GLU A 29 -1.93 6.37 22.80
CA GLU A 29 -2.48 7.01 24.01
C GLU A 29 -3.89 6.51 24.36
N ALA A 30 -4.74 6.34 23.35
CA ALA A 30 -6.13 5.91 23.53
C ALA A 30 -6.26 4.39 23.73
N HIS A 31 -5.18 3.62 23.59
CA HIS A 31 -5.23 2.16 23.71
C HIS A 31 -5.50 1.73 25.17
N PRO A 32 -6.40 0.74 25.40
CA PRO A 32 -6.72 0.25 26.74
C PRO A 32 -5.52 -0.26 27.55
N ASP A 33 -4.50 -0.79 26.87
CA ASP A 33 -3.30 -1.35 27.52
C ASP A 33 -2.32 -0.27 28.02
N HIS A 34 -2.47 0.97 27.56
CA HIS A 34 -1.64 2.11 27.96
C HIS A 34 -2.41 3.15 28.80
N GLY A 35 -3.60 2.78 29.29
CA GLY A 35 -4.43 3.63 30.15
C GLY A 35 -5.51 4.43 29.42
N GLY A 36 -5.67 4.24 28.12
CA GLY A 36 -6.77 4.80 27.33
C GLY A 36 -8.07 3.99 27.43
N SER A 37 -9.08 4.38 26.66
CA SER A 37 -10.39 3.69 26.64
C SER A 37 -10.77 3.24 25.24
N ARG A 38 -11.54 2.14 25.14
CA ARG A 38 -12.06 1.64 23.86
C ARG A 38 -12.87 2.71 23.10
N ASP A 39 -13.59 3.55 23.84
CA ASP A 39 -14.36 4.67 23.29
C ASP A 39 -13.46 5.77 22.71
N GLU A 40 -12.34 6.06 23.35
CA GLU A 40 -11.36 7.02 22.87
C GLU A 40 -10.61 6.49 21.65
N PHE A 41 -10.21 5.21 21.68
CA PHE A 41 -9.60 4.54 20.54
C PHE A 41 -10.52 4.53 19.30
N ALA A 42 -11.82 4.32 19.51
CA ALA A 42 -12.81 4.41 18.44
C ALA A 42 -12.94 5.84 17.89
N ARG A 43 -12.89 6.87 18.74
CA ARG A 43 -12.91 8.29 18.31
C ARG A 43 -11.69 8.67 17.49
N VAL A 44 -10.50 8.25 17.91
CA VAL A 44 -9.25 8.54 17.19
C VAL A 44 -9.27 7.92 15.79
N ARG A 45 -9.74 6.67 15.66
CA ARG A 45 -9.91 6.03 14.34
C ARG A 45 -10.95 6.74 13.47
N ALA A 46 -12.10 7.10 14.03
CA ALA A 46 -13.13 7.82 13.30
C ALA A 46 -12.66 9.20 12.81
N ALA A 47 -11.81 9.89 13.60
CA ALA A 47 -11.24 11.17 13.22
C ALA A 47 -10.25 11.03 12.04
N TYR A 48 -9.36 10.05 12.07
CA TYR A 48 -8.42 9.79 10.98
C TYR A 48 -9.10 9.33 9.68
N GLU A 49 -10.19 8.57 9.78
CA GLU A 49 -10.99 8.22 8.61
C GLU A 49 -11.67 9.46 7.99
N ALA A 50 -12.13 10.39 8.84
CA ALA A 50 -12.75 11.63 8.41
C ALA A 50 -11.76 12.62 7.79
N THR A 51 -10.46 12.59 8.14
CA THR A 51 -9.44 13.42 7.46
C THR A 51 -9.07 12.87 6.08
N LYS A 52 -9.23 11.57 5.85
CA LYS A 52 -8.89 10.92 4.56
C LYS A 52 -9.95 11.02 3.48
N THR A 53 -11.18 11.34 3.85
CA THR A 53 -12.31 11.31 2.94
C THR A 53 -13.05 12.63 3.00
N ASP A 54 -13.38 13.24 1.86
CA ASP A 54 -14.21 14.46 1.74
C ASP A 54 -15.68 14.13 2.11
N TYR A 55 -15.90 13.63 3.33
CA TYR A 55 -17.17 13.10 3.82
C TYR A 55 -17.87 14.17 4.68
N PRO A 56 -19.12 14.52 4.36
CA PRO A 56 -19.82 15.58 5.08
C PRO A 56 -20.09 15.18 6.54
N GLU A 57 -19.78 16.11 7.46
CA GLU A 57 -19.93 16.15 8.93
C GLU A 57 -21.12 15.34 9.53
N ARG A 58 -22.18 15.15 8.75
CA ARG A 58 -23.38 14.37 9.08
C ARG A 58 -23.11 12.88 9.31
N ALA A 59 -22.15 12.28 8.61
CA ALA A 59 -21.85 10.84 8.73
C ALA A 59 -21.06 10.52 10.02
N PHE A 60 -20.18 11.44 10.44
CA PHE A 60 -19.42 11.35 11.70
C PHE A 60 -20.36 11.20 12.91
N ARG A 61 -21.42 12.02 13.00
CA ARG A 61 -22.41 11.94 14.09
C ARG A 61 -23.13 10.60 14.20
N ALA A 62 -23.33 9.90 13.08
CA ALA A 62 -23.99 8.59 13.09
C ALA A 62 -23.06 7.46 13.56
N ALA A 63 -21.74 7.60 13.35
CA ALA A 63 -20.74 6.62 13.75
C ALA A 63 -20.37 6.69 15.25
N VAL A 64 -20.48 7.86 15.89
CA VAL A 64 -20.08 8.04 17.31
C VAL A 64 -21.17 7.72 18.36
N GLY A 65 -22.33 7.20 17.95
CA GLY A 65 -23.30 6.56 18.86
C GLY A 65 -23.61 7.28 20.18
N VAL A 66 -23.89 8.59 20.16
CA VAL A 66 -24.39 9.30 21.35
C VAL A 66 -25.90 9.03 21.48
N ALA A 67 -26.29 8.18 22.43
CA ALA A 67 -27.68 7.96 22.78
C ALA A 67 -28.20 9.13 23.64
N ASP A 68 -29.20 9.86 23.15
CA ASP A 68 -29.97 10.81 23.96
C ASP A 68 -30.75 10.05 25.04
N ALA A 69 -30.40 10.31 26.31
CA ALA A 69 -31.16 9.88 27.46
C ALA A 69 -32.20 10.96 27.81
N ASP A 70 -33.36 10.93 27.17
CA ASP A 70 -34.66 11.38 27.71
C ASP A 70 -35.78 11.03 26.70
N GLY A 71 -36.62 10.04 27.05
CA GLY A 71 -37.75 9.60 26.22
C GLY A 71 -38.92 10.60 26.15
N PRO A 72 -39.99 10.29 25.40
CA PRO A 72 -40.88 9.24 25.90
C PRO A 72 -41.34 8.19 24.88
N ALA A 73 -41.67 7.03 25.43
CA ALA A 73 -42.24 5.86 24.78
C ALA A 73 -43.62 6.11 24.15
N THR A 74 -43.93 5.40 23.05
CA THR A 74 -45.22 4.70 22.86
C THR A 74 -45.09 3.53 21.88
N ASN A 75 -45.84 2.48 22.19
CA ASN A 75 -45.92 1.14 21.58
C ASN A 75 -46.45 1.12 20.13
N GLY A 76 -46.16 0.04 19.40
CA GLY A 76 -46.86 -0.28 18.14
C GLY A 76 -46.41 -1.60 17.50
N ASP A 77 -47.08 -2.68 17.89
CA ASP A 77 -47.11 -4.02 17.28
C ASP A 77 -47.45 -3.99 15.79
N ALA A 78 -46.83 -4.86 14.97
CA ALA A 78 -47.52 -5.63 13.92
C ALA A 78 -46.59 -6.64 13.22
N SER A 79 -46.98 -7.90 13.32
CA SER A 79 -46.51 -9.07 12.55
C SER A 79 -46.77 -8.94 11.05
N ALA A 80 -45.98 -9.64 10.21
CA ALA A 80 -46.52 -10.55 9.18
C ALA A 80 -45.43 -11.40 8.52
N SER A 81 -45.75 -12.68 8.38
CA SER A 81 -44.96 -13.81 7.90
C SER A 81 -44.93 -13.97 6.37
N ALA A 82 -43.89 -14.67 5.89
CA ALA A 82 -43.89 -15.73 4.86
C ALA A 82 -44.28 -15.33 3.40
N GLU A 83 -43.94 -15.99 2.27
CA GLU A 83 -43.58 -17.36 1.82
C GLU A 83 -42.81 -17.19 0.46
N SER A 84 -41.64 -17.79 0.21
CA SER A 84 -41.33 -19.02 -0.57
C SER A 84 -41.90 -19.23 -2.00
N GLU A 85 -41.05 -19.86 -2.84
CA GLU A 85 -41.32 -20.65 -4.09
C GLU A 85 -41.28 -19.90 -5.44
N THR A 86 -40.89 -20.44 -6.61
CA THR A 86 -39.96 -21.48 -7.12
C THR A 86 -39.98 -21.37 -8.67
N ALA A 87 -39.02 -22.02 -9.35
CA ALA A 87 -39.12 -22.68 -10.68
C ALA A 87 -38.81 -21.90 -11.99
N ALA A 88 -37.60 -22.20 -12.51
CA ALA A 88 -37.21 -22.69 -13.84
C ALA A 88 -38.07 -22.41 -15.09
N SER A 89 -37.42 -22.04 -16.21
CA SER A 89 -37.22 -22.91 -17.41
C SER A 89 -36.55 -22.15 -18.59
N GLU A 90 -35.57 -22.81 -19.22
CA GLU A 90 -35.03 -22.63 -20.59
C GLU A 90 -36.11 -22.98 -21.67
N PRO A 91 -35.97 -22.79 -23.02
CA PRO A 91 -34.77 -23.09 -23.84
C PRO A 91 -34.52 -22.38 -25.21
N SER A 92 -33.41 -22.82 -25.83
CA SER A 92 -33.12 -23.13 -27.27
C SER A 92 -32.82 -22.05 -28.34
N GLU A 93 -31.54 -22.07 -28.77
CA GLU A 93 -30.99 -22.28 -30.14
C GLU A 93 -31.56 -21.59 -31.39
N SER A 94 -30.67 -20.96 -32.18
CA SER A 94 -30.67 -21.02 -33.66
C SER A 94 -29.36 -20.48 -34.27
N SER A 95 -28.82 -21.23 -35.21
CA SER A 95 -27.53 -21.11 -35.89
C SER A 95 -27.61 -20.25 -37.17
N GLY A 96 -26.48 -19.68 -37.60
CA GLY A 96 -26.35 -19.07 -38.93
C GLY A 96 -24.88 -18.80 -39.32
N ALA A 97 -24.38 -19.58 -40.27
CA ALA A 97 -23.02 -19.54 -40.82
C ALA A 97 -22.87 -18.50 -41.95
N GLY A 98 -21.63 -18.07 -42.22
CA GLY A 98 -21.27 -17.29 -43.41
C GLY A 98 -19.78 -17.03 -43.58
N ASP A 99 -19.16 -17.82 -44.46
CA ASP A 99 -17.80 -17.75 -45.02
C ASP A 99 -17.35 -16.39 -45.59
N GLY A 100 -16.03 -16.14 -45.57
CA GLY A 100 -15.41 -15.09 -46.39
C GLY A 100 -13.88 -14.99 -46.24
N ALA A 101 -13.13 -15.74 -47.05
CA ALA A 101 -11.68 -15.75 -47.13
C ALA A 101 -11.08 -14.52 -47.86
N GLY A 102 -9.84 -14.15 -47.52
CA GLY A 102 -8.99 -13.29 -48.38
C GLY A 102 -7.79 -12.65 -47.68
N GLY A 103 -6.62 -13.32 -47.68
CA GLY A 103 -5.31 -12.62 -47.59
C GLY A 103 -4.84 -12.16 -48.99
N PRO A 104 -3.56 -11.79 -49.23
CA PRO A 104 -2.44 -11.59 -48.29
C PRO A 104 -1.53 -10.33 -48.58
N ARG A 105 -0.58 -10.06 -47.65
CA ARG A 105 0.82 -9.56 -47.80
C ARG A 105 1.13 -8.31 -48.67
N THR A 106 1.96 -7.37 -48.17
CA THR A 106 3.43 -7.26 -48.43
C THR A 106 4.11 -6.09 -47.68
N ASN A 107 5.43 -6.26 -47.53
CA ASN A 107 6.51 -5.46 -46.92
C ASN A 107 6.64 -3.97 -47.33
N GLY A 108 7.30 -3.21 -46.44
CA GLY A 108 8.04 -1.99 -46.78
C GLY A 108 8.95 -1.52 -45.64
N SER A 109 10.24 -1.83 -45.73
CA SER A 109 11.34 -1.24 -44.94
C SER A 109 11.91 0.01 -45.62
N ALA A 110 12.34 1.01 -44.83
CA ALA A 110 13.47 1.93 -45.04
C ALA A 110 13.46 2.95 -43.88
N GLU A 111 14.39 2.93 -42.93
CA GLU A 111 15.72 3.60 -42.95
C GLU A 111 15.67 5.12 -43.22
N ALA A 112 16.00 5.94 -42.21
CA ALA A 112 17.30 6.64 -42.13
C ALA A 112 17.28 7.92 -41.24
N ALA A 113 18.33 8.01 -40.41
CA ALA A 113 19.18 9.18 -40.17
C ALA A 113 18.72 10.35 -39.26
N SER A 114 19.43 10.42 -38.13
CA SER A 114 20.35 11.52 -37.74
C SER A 114 19.78 12.84 -37.24
N GLY A 115 20.10 13.15 -35.99
CA GLY A 115 19.94 14.47 -35.38
C GLY A 115 20.63 14.54 -34.02
N SER A 116 21.96 14.51 -34.03
CA SER A 116 22.78 14.92 -32.89
C SER A 116 22.74 16.44 -32.79
N THR A 117 22.24 16.98 -31.68
CA THR A 117 22.43 18.37 -31.29
C THR A 117 22.87 18.44 -29.84
N SER A 118 24.17 18.69 -29.71
CA SER A 118 24.80 19.59 -28.75
C SER A 118 24.43 19.45 -27.28
N ALA A 119 25.42 18.92 -26.55
CA ALA A 119 25.58 19.13 -25.12
C ALA A 119 25.64 20.62 -24.78
N ASP A 120 24.74 21.06 -23.92
CA ASP A 120 24.91 22.25 -23.09
C ASP A 120 25.62 21.82 -21.80
N PRO A 121 26.86 22.26 -21.52
CA PRO A 121 27.49 22.08 -20.23
C PRO A 121 27.14 23.29 -19.36
N ASP A 122 25.87 23.41 -18.98
CA ASP A 122 25.48 24.35 -17.93
C ASP A 122 25.42 23.59 -16.61
N THR A 123 26.37 23.92 -15.75
CA THR A 123 26.50 23.42 -14.40
C THR A 123 25.32 23.92 -13.59
N ALA A 124 24.23 23.16 -13.60
CA ALA A 124 23.24 23.18 -12.54
C ALA A 124 23.73 22.22 -11.47
N GLU A 125 24.02 22.76 -10.29
CA GLU A 125 24.23 22.02 -9.06
C GLU A 125 23.08 21.02 -8.92
N SER A 126 23.35 19.72 -9.02
CA SER A 126 22.34 18.68 -8.98
C SER A 126 21.72 18.63 -7.59
N GLU A 127 20.65 19.39 -7.39
CA GLU A 127 19.69 19.16 -6.32
C GLU A 127 19.24 17.71 -6.46
N ALA A 128 19.47 16.88 -5.44
CA ALA A 128 19.36 15.43 -5.55
C ALA A 128 18.02 14.99 -6.17
N GLU A 129 18.00 14.63 -7.45
CA GLU A 129 16.79 14.31 -8.21
C GLU A 129 16.17 12.95 -7.84
N GLY A 130 16.41 12.43 -6.63
CA GLY A 130 16.00 11.09 -6.22
C GLY A 130 15.50 11.02 -4.78
N THR A 131 14.68 10.01 -4.51
CA THR A 131 14.10 9.76 -3.19
C THR A 131 15.12 9.14 -2.24
N ARG A 132 15.24 9.67 -1.03
CA ARG A 132 16.00 9.03 0.04
C ARG A 132 15.16 7.92 0.68
N VAL A 133 15.59 6.67 0.49
CA VAL A 133 14.97 5.48 1.04
C VAL A 133 15.72 5.03 2.28
N GLU A 134 15.01 4.86 3.39
CA GLU A 134 15.46 4.15 4.58
C GLU A 134 14.71 2.82 4.67
N TYR A 135 15.46 1.72 4.82
CA TYR A 135 14.89 0.38 4.80
C TYR A 135 15.24 -0.39 6.07
N LEU A 136 14.34 -1.28 6.45
CA LEU A 136 14.50 -2.21 7.56
C LEU A 136 14.01 -3.60 7.15
N ASN A 137 14.77 -4.64 7.47
CA ASN A 137 14.36 -6.03 7.27
C ASN A 137 13.30 -6.41 8.30
N TYR A 138 12.21 -7.02 7.85
CA TYR A 138 11.21 -7.60 8.74
C TYR A 138 11.80 -8.65 9.71
N ASP A 139 12.84 -9.38 9.30
CA ASP A 139 13.48 -10.37 10.18
C ASP A 139 14.07 -9.71 11.44
N VAL A 140 14.65 -8.51 11.32
CA VAL A 140 15.12 -7.72 12.48
C VAL A 140 13.96 -7.32 13.39
N VAL A 141 12.85 -6.85 12.80
CA VAL A 141 11.64 -6.48 13.56
C VAL A 141 11.13 -7.69 14.36
N ALA A 142 11.09 -8.86 13.73
CA ALA A 142 10.64 -10.10 14.36
C ALA A 142 11.60 -10.61 15.45
N ASP A 143 12.91 -10.56 15.20
CA ASP A 143 13.94 -11.03 16.14
C ASP A 143 14.02 -10.15 17.40
N GLU A 144 13.86 -8.83 17.24
CA GLU A 144 13.80 -7.88 18.34
C GLU A 144 12.43 -7.84 19.04
N GLY A 145 11.41 -8.45 18.44
CA GLY A 145 10.04 -8.46 18.95
C GLY A 145 9.35 -7.10 18.90
N TRP A 146 9.70 -6.26 17.92
CA TRP A 146 9.08 -4.97 17.68
C TRP A 146 7.79 -5.10 16.86
N GLU A 147 6.92 -4.10 16.95
CA GLU A 147 5.74 -4.01 16.08
C GLU A 147 6.06 -3.16 14.85
N ILE A 148 5.56 -3.54 13.68
CA ILE A 148 5.83 -2.83 12.41
C ILE A 148 5.28 -1.40 12.40
N ASP A 149 4.33 -1.10 13.29
CA ASP A 149 3.70 0.20 13.48
C ASP A 149 4.25 0.99 14.68
N ASP A 150 5.33 0.52 15.32
CA ASP A 150 6.03 1.26 16.38
C ASP A 150 6.50 2.63 15.86
N ASP A 151 6.08 3.72 16.51
CA ASP A 151 6.42 5.10 16.12
C ASP A 151 7.94 5.36 16.06
N ASP A 152 8.70 4.65 16.91
CA ASP A 152 10.15 4.76 17.08
C ASP A 152 10.90 3.60 16.40
N LEU A 153 10.25 2.82 15.52
CA LEU A 153 10.84 1.64 14.89
C LEU A 153 12.16 1.95 14.18
N PHE A 154 12.16 2.98 13.33
CA PHE A 154 13.35 3.39 12.58
C PHE A 154 14.40 4.07 13.46
N GLU A 155 14.00 4.71 14.58
CA GLU A 155 14.94 5.26 15.56
C GLU A 155 15.66 4.12 16.30
N LYS A 156 14.91 3.12 16.78
CA LYS A 156 15.46 1.88 17.36
C LYS A 156 16.38 1.16 16.37
N ALA A 157 15.97 1.06 15.10
CA ALA A 157 16.78 0.44 14.06
C ALA A 157 18.12 1.16 13.83
N ALA A 158 18.09 2.51 13.82
CA ALA A 158 19.27 3.34 13.66
C ALA A 158 20.30 3.14 14.78
N ASP A 159 19.85 2.94 16.01
CA ASP A 159 20.70 2.74 17.18
C ASP A 159 21.20 1.29 17.34
N GLY A 160 20.58 0.32 16.65
CA GLY A 160 20.86 -1.11 16.82
C GLY A 160 22.14 -1.61 16.14
N GLY A 161 22.70 -0.87 15.19
CA GLY A 161 23.97 -1.23 14.53
C GLY A 161 23.92 -2.51 13.69
N TYR A 162 22.82 -2.71 12.97
CA TYR A 162 22.58 -3.87 12.10
C TYR A 162 23.48 -3.89 10.86
N ASP A 163 23.55 -5.05 10.21
CA ASP A 163 24.26 -5.22 8.95
C ASP A 163 23.62 -4.34 7.85
N PRO A 164 24.41 -3.80 6.90
CA PRO A 164 23.86 -3.05 5.77
C PRO A 164 22.83 -3.82 4.96
N GLU A 165 22.85 -5.16 4.94
CA GLU A 165 21.79 -5.93 4.30
C GLU A 165 20.44 -5.74 5.00
N ASP A 166 20.43 -5.62 6.32
CA ASP A 166 19.23 -5.62 7.16
C ASP A 166 18.67 -4.22 7.46
N TYR A 167 19.53 -3.21 7.56
CA TYR A 167 19.08 -1.83 7.77
C TYR A 167 20.07 -0.83 7.15
N GLY A 168 19.51 0.21 6.54
CA GLY A 168 20.33 1.28 6.01
C GLY A 168 19.54 2.28 5.18
N LYS A 169 20.30 3.05 4.40
CA LYS A 169 19.78 4.15 3.58
C LYS A 169 20.37 4.09 2.18
N PHE A 170 19.54 4.36 1.19
CA PHE A 170 19.98 4.56 -0.17
C PHE A 170 19.15 5.61 -0.90
N TYR A 171 19.58 6.01 -2.10
CA TYR A 171 18.82 6.91 -2.96
C TYR A 171 18.11 6.12 -4.05
N CYS A 172 16.89 6.46 -4.40
CA CYS A 172 16.19 5.90 -5.55
C CYS A 172 16.15 6.99 -6.63
N GLU A 173 16.69 6.69 -7.80
CA GLU A 173 16.64 7.58 -8.96
C GLU A 173 15.18 7.79 -9.43
N PRO A 174 14.89 8.90 -10.12
CA PRO A 174 13.58 9.10 -10.72
C PRO A 174 13.41 8.05 -11.83
N ASP A 175 12.21 7.50 -11.96
CA ASP A 175 11.83 6.46 -12.93
C ASP A 175 12.40 5.03 -12.71
N GLU A 176 13.20 4.76 -11.67
CA GLU A 176 13.57 3.38 -11.27
C GLU A 176 12.59 2.82 -10.23
N SER A 177 12.35 1.49 -10.27
CA SER A 177 11.57 0.86 -9.21
C SER A 177 12.39 0.71 -7.93
N LEU A 178 11.70 0.68 -6.79
CA LEU A 178 12.35 0.50 -5.48
C LEU A 178 13.20 -0.79 -5.42
N LEU A 179 12.76 -1.87 -6.07
CA LEU A 179 13.56 -3.11 -6.15
C LEU A 179 14.82 -2.92 -7.00
N GLU A 180 14.70 -2.29 -8.18
CA GLU A 180 15.85 -2.02 -9.05
C GLU A 180 16.88 -1.14 -8.34
N ALA A 181 16.43 -0.11 -7.61
CA ALA A 181 17.28 0.73 -6.79
C ALA A 181 18.06 -0.07 -5.74
N ALA A 182 17.41 -1.04 -5.08
CA ALA A 182 18.06 -1.91 -4.11
C ALA A 182 19.09 -2.85 -4.78
N GLU A 183 18.73 -3.46 -5.92
CA GLU A 183 19.61 -4.37 -6.68
C GLU A 183 20.84 -3.66 -7.24
N ASN A 184 20.68 -2.42 -7.74
CA ASN A 184 21.77 -1.57 -8.22
C ASN A 184 22.80 -1.26 -7.13
N ARG A 185 22.43 -1.45 -5.86
CA ARG A 185 23.28 -1.25 -4.68
C ARG A 185 23.79 -2.55 -4.07
N GLY A 186 23.50 -3.67 -4.73
CA GLY A 186 23.95 -5.00 -4.34
C GLY A 186 23.06 -5.72 -3.34
N PHE A 187 21.88 -5.17 -3.00
CA PHE A 187 20.95 -5.84 -2.09
C PHE A 187 20.17 -6.96 -2.78
N SER A 188 19.97 -8.07 -2.07
CA SER A 188 19.26 -9.25 -2.57
C SER A 188 17.85 -9.34 -1.98
N TRP A 189 17.03 -8.32 -2.23
CA TRP A 189 15.65 -8.30 -1.74
C TRP A 189 14.79 -9.40 -2.40
N PRO A 190 13.81 -9.96 -1.69
CA PRO A 190 13.01 -11.06 -2.22
C PRO A 190 12.12 -10.59 -3.39
N PHE A 191 12.10 -11.35 -4.48
CA PHE A 191 11.19 -11.13 -5.61
C PHE A 191 10.88 -12.44 -6.35
N ALA A 192 9.95 -12.40 -7.31
CA ALA A 192 9.70 -13.52 -8.23
C ALA A 192 9.22 -13.07 -9.62
N CYS A 193 8.03 -12.47 -9.74
CA CYS A 193 7.44 -12.19 -11.06
C CYS A 193 7.94 -10.92 -11.76
N ARG A 194 8.42 -9.91 -11.01
CA ARG A 194 8.76 -8.56 -11.50
C ARG A 194 7.66 -7.87 -12.34
N GLY A 195 6.40 -8.22 -12.12
CA GLY A 195 5.28 -7.73 -12.93
C GLY A 195 3.98 -7.51 -12.16
N GLY A 196 4.04 -7.39 -10.83
CA GLY A 196 2.85 -7.13 -10.01
C GLY A 196 1.86 -8.30 -9.90
N ALA A 197 2.30 -9.52 -10.20
CA ALA A 197 1.48 -10.74 -10.22
C ALA A 197 1.74 -11.70 -9.02
N CYS A 198 2.58 -11.30 -8.06
CA CYS A 198 2.82 -12.03 -6.80
C CYS A 198 3.20 -11.07 -5.66
N ALA A 199 3.22 -11.57 -4.42
CA ALA A 199 3.59 -10.81 -3.23
C ALA A 199 5.04 -11.05 -2.71
N ASN A 200 5.91 -11.72 -3.47
CA ASN A 200 7.30 -11.97 -3.03
C ASN A 200 8.10 -10.67 -2.80
N CYS A 201 7.84 -9.65 -3.63
CA CYS A 201 8.46 -8.31 -3.54
C CYS A 201 7.67 -7.36 -2.63
N ALA A 202 6.79 -7.89 -1.77
CA ALA A 202 6.00 -7.06 -0.88
C ALA A 202 6.90 -6.32 0.12
N VAL A 203 6.55 -5.05 0.36
CA VAL A 203 7.12 -4.17 1.37
C VAL A 203 5.98 -3.51 2.14
N ALA A 204 6.20 -3.16 3.40
CA ALA A 204 5.29 -2.33 4.17
C ALA A 204 5.79 -0.88 4.18
N LEU A 205 4.95 0.06 3.79
CA LEU A 205 5.23 1.49 3.89
C LEU A 205 5.08 1.94 5.35
N PHE A 206 6.18 2.40 5.92
CA PHE A 206 6.17 3.05 7.23
C PHE A 206 5.95 4.55 7.09
N ASP A 207 6.65 5.20 6.16
CA ASP A 207 6.49 6.61 5.84
C ASP A 207 6.78 6.90 4.36
N GLY A 208 6.20 7.97 3.83
CA GLY A 208 6.28 8.35 2.41
C GLY A 208 5.25 7.67 1.50
N GLU A 209 5.44 7.81 0.19
CA GLU A 209 4.53 7.29 -0.84
C GLU A 209 5.28 6.47 -1.90
N LEU A 210 4.72 5.31 -2.25
CA LEU A 210 5.18 4.46 -3.35
C LEU A 210 4.03 4.24 -4.34
N LYS A 211 4.19 4.75 -5.57
CA LYS A 211 3.21 4.62 -6.64
C LYS A 211 3.45 3.32 -7.40
N MET A 212 2.38 2.56 -7.64
CA MET A 212 2.43 1.34 -8.45
C MET A 212 1.62 1.56 -9.74
N PRO A 213 2.20 1.32 -10.92
CA PRO A 213 1.52 1.53 -12.21
C PRO A 213 0.38 0.54 -12.44
N SER A 214 0.42 -0.63 -11.78
CA SER A 214 -0.65 -1.62 -11.79
C SER A 214 -0.65 -2.40 -10.47
N ASN A 215 -1.82 -2.84 -10.02
CA ASN A 215 -1.93 -3.78 -8.90
C ASN A 215 -3.13 -4.69 -9.13
N HIS A 216 -2.88 -5.99 -9.27
CA HIS A 216 -3.92 -7.01 -9.44
C HIS A 216 -3.89 -8.08 -8.35
N VAL A 217 -2.97 -7.95 -7.39
CA VAL A 217 -2.67 -8.99 -6.40
C VAL A 217 -3.01 -8.56 -4.99
N LEU A 218 -2.65 -7.32 -4.61
CA LEU A 218 -2.92 -6.81 -3.28
C LEU A 218 -4.39 -6.38 -3.19
N SER A 219 -5.07 -6.84 -2.15
CA SER A 219 -6.43 -6.38 -1.82
C SER A 219 -6.42 -4.93 -1.34
N ALA A 220 -7.58 -4.25 -1.37
CA ALA A 220 -7.70 -2.89 -0.85
C ALA A 220 -7.24 -2.80 0.62
N GLN A 221 -7.59 -3.78 1.46
CA GLN A 221 -7.18 -3.83 2.86
C GLN A 221 -5.66 -3.90 3.03
N MET A 222 -4.96 -4.64 2.17
CA MET A 222 -3.49 -4.68 2.19
C MET A 222 -2.89 -3.34 1.75
N LEU A 223 -3.48 -2.68 0.75
CA LEU A 223 -3.05 -1.36 0.33
C LEU A 223 -3.26 -0.31 1.44
N ASP A 224 -4.39 -0.39 2.15
CA ASP A 224 -4.73 0.49 3.28
C ASP A 224 -3.79 0.24 4.48
N ALA A 225 -3.37 -1.00 4.68
CA ALA A 225 -2.34 -1.38 5.64
C ALA A 225 -0.91 -1.00 5.20
N GLY A 226 -0.75 -0.26 4.10
CA GLY A 226 0.55 0.23 3.63
C GLY A 226 1.37 -0.79 2.84
N ILE A 227 0.82 -1.97 2.51
CA ILE A 227 1.55 -2.96 1.71
C ILE A 227 1.65 -2.49 0.25
N ARG A 228 2.85 -2.58 -0.31
CA ARG A 228 3.15 -2.26 -1.71
C ARG A 228 4.09 -3.30 -2.30
N LEU A 229 4.29 -3.24 -3.62
CA LEU A 229 5.19 -4.13 -4.35
C LEU A 229 6.41 -3.34 -4.82
N SER A 230 7.59 -3.62 -4.26
CA SER A 230 8.83 -2.89 -4.60
C SER A 230 9.25 -3.09 -6.06
N CYS A 231 8.90 -4.23 -6.66
CA CYS A 231 9.30 -4.60 -8.01
C CYS A 231 8.61 -3.86 -9.15
N ILE A 232 7.54 -3.11 -8.85
CA ILE A 232 6.86 -2.22 -9.80
C ILE A 232 6.60 -0.84 -9.17
N GLY A 233 6.94 -0.66 -7.90
CA GLY A 233 6.67 0.55 -7.16
C GLY A 233 7.78 1.57 -7.38
N VAL A 234 7.40 2.77 -7.81
CA VAL A 234 8.31 3.92 -7.96
C VAL A 234 8.01 4.89 -6.81
N PRO A 235 9.04 5.37 -6.08
CA PRO A 235 8.84 6.38 -5.04
C PRO A 235 8.18 7.64 -5.57
N ALA A 236 7.29 8.21 -4.77
CA ALA A 236 6.52 9.40 -5.11
C ALA A 236 6.69 10.54 -4.11
N SER A 237 7.55 10.34 -3.10
CA SER A 237 7.93 11.31 -2.07
C SER A 237 9.46 11.48 -2.03
N ASP A 238 9.95 12.59 -1.48
CA ASP A 238 11.40 12.86 -1.35
C ASP A 238 12.08 11.95 -0.32
N GLU A 239 11.34 11.53 0.71
CA GLU A 239 11.77 10.58 1.72
C GLU A 239 10.80 9.39 1.77
N LEU A 240 11.35 8.21 1.99
CA LEU A 240 10.59 6.95 2.02
C LEU A 240 11.16 6.03 3.11
N GLN A 241 10.32 5.56 4.02
CA GLN A 241 10.68 4.55 5.01
C GLN A 241 9.87 3.28 4.77
N ILE A 242 10.55 2.15 4.58
CA ILE A 242 9.92 0.87 4.27
C ILE A 242 10.49 -0.28 5.09
N ILE A 243 9.62 -1.26 5.34
CA ILE A 243 10.03 -2.56 5.88
C ILE A 243 9.97 -3.56 4.73
N TYR A 244 11.11 -4.14 4.36
CA TYR A 244 11.20 -5.13 3.29
C TYR A 244 11.13 -6.55 3.87
N ASN A 245 11.04 -7.55 2.98
CA ASN A 245 10.95 -8.97 3.37
C ASN A 245 9.71 -9.33 4.22
N VAL A 246 8.65 -8.54 4.12
CA VAL A 246 7.37 -8.77 4.82
C VAL A 246 6.53 -9.92 4.24
N LYS A 247 7.11 -10.74 3.35
CA LYS A 247 6.42 -11.87 2.68
C LYS A 247 5.89 -12.94 3.64
N HIS A 248 6.28 -12.87 4.90
CA HIS A 248 5.86 -13.74 6.00
C HIS A 248 4.65 -13.20 6.79
N LEU A 249 4.18 -11.98 6.47
CA LEU A 249 3.00 -11.43 7.11
C LEU A 249 1.74 -12.24 6.74
N PRO A 250 0.81 -12.43 7.69
CA PRO A 250 -0.43 -13.15 7.45
C PRO A 250 -1.19 -12.59 6.23
N GLY A 251 -1.62 -13.49 5.35
CA GLY A 251 -2.39 -13.15 4.15
C GLY A 251 -1.55 -12.85 2.91
N LEU A 252 -0.24 -12.59 3.03
CA LEU A 252 0.64 -12.51 1.86
C LEU A 252 1.13 -13.89 1.40
N ASP A 253 1.13 -14.89 2.28
CA ASP A 253 1.64 -16.22 1.97
C ASP A 253 0.96 -16.89 0.76
N ASP A 254 -0.37 -16.75 0.66
CA ASP A 254 -1.17 -17.33 -0.43
C ASP A 254 -0.94 -16.62 -1.78
N LEU A 255 -0.35 -15.43 -1.77
CA LEU A 255 -0.08 -14.60 -2.95
C LEU A 255 1.36 -14.75 -3.45
N ARG A 256 2.15 -15.63 -2.83
CA ARG A 256 3.54 -15.86 -3.19
C ARG A 256 3.64 -16.86 -4.33
N LEU A 257 4.56 -16.57 -5.24
CA LEU A 257 5.04 -17.59 -6.16
C LEU A 257 6.14 -18.41 -5.47
N PRO A 258 6.15 -19.74 -5.67
CA PRO A 258 7.23 -20.56 -5.18
C PRO A 258 8.56 -20.05 -5.76
N PRO A 259 9.66 -20.13 -5.00
CA PRO A 259 10.98 -19.78 -5.52
C PRO A 259 11.23 -20.61 -6.77
N GLN A 260 11.57 -19.94 -7.87
CA GLN A 260 11.92 -20.64 -9.10
C GLN A 260 13.20 -21.43 -8.85
N GLN A 261 13.10 -22.75 -8.84
CA GLN A 261 14.23 -23.66 -8.91
C GLN A 261 14.89 -23.56 -10.29
N PHE A 262 15.61 -22.47 -10.57
CA PHE A 262 16.55 -22.47 -11.70
C PHE A 262 17.79 -23.25 -11.30
N GLY A 263 17.72 -24.57 -11.44
CA GLY A 263 18.82 -25.50 -11.22
C GLY A 263 18.55 -26.80 -11.94
N GLY A 264 18.86 -26.86 -13.24
CA GLY A 264 18.65 -28.05 -14.04
C GLY A 264 19.10 -27.92 -15.50
N ALA A 265 20.25 -27.30 -15.78
CA ALA A 265 20.98 -27.55 -17.02
C ALA A 265 22.46 -27.17 -16.89
N ALA A 266 23.32 -28.12 -17.28
CA ALA A 266 24.75 -28.02 -17.60
C ALA A 266 25.77 -28.08 -16.45
N ASP A 267 26.08 -29.30 -16.02
CA ASP A 267 27.46 -29.79 -15.87
C ASP A 267 27.45 -31.28 -16.28
N ASP A 268 27.61 -31.54 -17.59
CA ASP A 268 28.09 -32.80 -18.18
C ASP A 268 29.05 -32.45 -19.32
#